data_AF-A0A3M5TVX0-F1
#
_entry.id   AF-A0A3M5TVX0-F1
#
_cell.length_a   1.000
_cell.length_b   1.000
_cell.length_c   1.000
_cell.angle_alpha   90.00
_cell.angle_beta   90.00
_cell.angle_gamma   90.00
#
_symmetry.space_group_name_H-M   'P 1'
#
loop_
_entity.id
_entity.type
_entity.pdbx_description
1 polymer ?
#
loop_
_entity_poly.entity_id
_entity_poly.type
_entity_poly.pdbx_seq_one_letter_code
_entity_poly.pdbx_strand_id
1 'polypeptide(L)'
;MPAEQSSPASQLTKTLDADGGQGIYGALFAKINLSPIARLNGIEAFQNSEALSEASADERVTAAVSVFLNLLKQSSHKVERLDKTLLDEHIASLDAQISRQLDAVMHHPDFQRVESTWRGVKSLIDQTDFRQNVRIELLDISKDHLAQDFEDAPEIAQSGLYLHTYTQEYDTPGGEPIAAAISNYEFDRGSQDIALLRNISKVAAAAHMPA
;
A
#
# COMPACT_ATOMS: atom_id res chain seq x y z
N MET A 1 -39.82 11.80 9.77
CA MET A 1 -38.37 11.70 9.99
C MET A 1 -37.66 11.99 8.67
N PRO A 2 -36.98 13.12 8.57
CA PRO A 2 -35.81 13.25 7.71
C PRO A 2 -34.57 13.62 8.53
N ALA A 3 -33.43 13.10 8.08
CA ALA A 3 -32.12 13.23 8.70
C ALA A 3 -31.56 14.66 8.57
N GLU A 4 -31.13 15.23 9.69
CA GLU A 4 -30.22 16.38 9.72
C GLU A 4 -28.82 15.93 9.28
N GLN A 5 -28.38 16.43 8.14
CA GLN A 5 -26.97 16.43 7.76
C GLN A 5 -26.26 17.51 8.59
N SER A 6 -25.48 17.08 9.57
CA SER A 6 -24.59 17.95 10.33
C SER A 6 -23.32 18.25 9.52
N SER A 7 -23.26 19.43 8.90
CA SER A 7 -22.03 20.01 8.38
C SER A 7 -21.05 20.30 9.54
N PRO A 8 -19.75 19.97 9.43
CA PRO A 8 -18.78 20.43 10.42
C PRO A 8 -18.57 21.94 10.23
N ALA A 9 -18.78 22.67 11.31
CA ALA A 9 -18.69 24.13 11.36
C ALA A 9 -17.30 24.63 10.91
N SER A 10 -17.31 25.52 9.92
CA SER A 10 -16.17 26.38 9.58
C SER A 10 -15.80 27.23 10.80
N GLN A 11 -14.77 26.82 11.53
CA GLN A 11 -14.23 27.60 12.64
C GLN A 11 -13.29 28.66 12.06
N LEU A 12 -13.79 29.89 12.03
CA LEU A 12 -13.11 31.09 11.54
C LEU A 12 -11.70 31.25 12.12
N THR A 13 -10.72 31.34 11.21
CA THR A 13 -9.37 31.86 11.43
C THR A 13 -9.47 33.24 12.10
N LYS A 14 -9.03 33.34 13.37
CA LYS A 14 -8.89 34.61 14.08
C LYS A 14 -7.44 35.07 13.99
N THR A 15 -7.20 36.14 13.24
CA THR A 15 -5.97 36.93 13.30
C THR A 15 -5.85 37.58 14.68
N LEU A 16 -4.66 37.50 15.29
CA LEU A 16 -4.35 38.29 16.49
C LEU A 16 -4.10 39.72 16.07
N ASP A 17 -4.92 40.64 16.59
CA ASP A 17 -4.56 42.05 16.64
C ASP A 17 -3.26 42.23 17.45
N ALA A 18 -2.48 43.20 17.00
CA ALA A 18 -1.05 43.40 17.30
C ALA A 18 -0.71 43.83 18.73
N ASP A 19 -1.46 43.42 19.75
CA ASP A 19 -1.24 43.92 21.12
C ASP A 19 -1.48 42.84 22.17
N GLY A 20 -0.39 42.14 22.56
CA GLY A 20 -0.45 41.16 23.63
C GLY A 20 0.61 40.07 23.60
N GLY A 21 1.89 40.47 23.69
CA GLY A 21 2.98 39.55 24.03
C GLY A 21 4.16 39.64 23.06
N GLN A 22 5.16 40.44 23.42
CA GLN A 22 6.49 40.46 22.82
C GLN A 22 7.22 39.13 23.09
N GLY A 23 6.75 38.04 22.48
CA GLY A 23 7.48 36.80 22.39
C GLY A 23 8.50 36.87 21.25
N ILE A 24 9.66 36.25 21.44
CA ILE A 24 10.70 36.06 20.40
C ILE A 24 10.09 35.53 19.07
N TYR A 25 8.99 34.78 19.18
CA TYR A 25 8.14 34.32 18.09
C TYR A 25 7.57 35.45 17.23
N GLY A 26 6.95 36.48 17.82
CA GLY A 26 6.38 37.60 17.05
C GLY A 26 7.44 38.42 16.29
N ALA A 27 8.61 38.60 16.91
CA ALA A 27 9.73 39.33 16.29
C ALA A 27 10.39 38.56 15.13
N LEU A 28 10.42 37.22 15.20
CA LEU A 28 10.91 36.36 14.11
C LEU A 28 9.99 36.41 12.90
N PHE A 29 8.67 36.29 13.11
CA PHE A 29 7.68 36.33 12.03
C PHE A 29 7.61 37.71 11.36
N ALA A 30 7.74 38.80 12.13
CA ALA A 30 7.82 40.15 11.58
C ALA A 30 9.06 40.36 10.69
N LYS A 31 10.19 39.72 10.99
CA LYS A 31 11.43 39.79 10.17
C LYS A 31 11.31 39.09 8.82
N ILE A 32 10.34 38.20 8.67
CA ILE A 32 10.04 37.44 7.44
C ILE A 32 8.71 37.88 6.80
N ASN A 33 8.17 39.04 7.18
CA ASN A 33 6.90 39.61 6.69
C ASN A 33 5.69 38.66 6.83
N LEU A 34 5.63 37.90 7.92
CA LEU A 34 4.54 36.95 8.19
C LEU A 34 3.84 37.29 9.49
N SER A 35 2.52 37.01 9.55
CA SER A 35 1.69 37.24 10.74
C SER A 35 1.57 35.92 11.51
N PRO A 36 2.11 35.78 12.73
CA PRO A 36 2.01 34.54 13.48
C PRO A 36 0.55 34.28 13.91
N ILE A 37 0.06 33.08 13.65
CA ILE A 37 -1.34 32.69 13.91
C ILE A 37 -1.45 32.08 15.31
N ALA A 38 -2.47 32.50 16.07
CA ALA A 38 -2.65 32.21 17.50
C ALA A 38 -2.97 30.74 17.82
N ARG A 39 -3.64 30.06 16.89
CA ARG A 39 -4.12 28.69 17.02
C ARG A 39 -3.98 28.02 15.68
N LEU A 40 -3.19 26.96 15.66
CA LEU A 40 -3.14 26.02 14.56
C LEU A 40 -4.28 25.01 14.75
N ASN A 41 -4.98 24.68 13.67
CA ASN A 41 -5.69 23.40 13.63
C ASN A 41 -4.66 22.29 13.85
N GLY A 42 -5.03 21.19 14.51
CA GLY A 42 -4.12 20.09 14.79
C GLY A 42 -3.37 19.64 13.54
N ILE A 43 -2.15 19.10 13.68
CA ILE A 43 -1.29 18.65 12.56
C ILE A 43 -2.06 17.71 11.60
N GLU A 44 -3.09 17.04 12.12
CA GLU A 44 -4.10 16.24 11.40
C GLU A 44 -4.73 16.96 10.19
N ALA A 45 -4.97 18.27 10.28
CA ALA A 45 -5.52 19.07 9.17
C ALA A 45 -4.56 19.14 7.96
N PHE A 46 -3.28 18.89 8.17
CA PHE A 46 -2.23 18.90 7.14
C PHE A 46 -1.86 17.51 6.62
N GLN A 47 -2.53 16.44 7.09
CA GLN A 47 -2.32 15.08 6.56
C GLN A 47 -3.01 14.85 5.22
N ASN A 48 -4.02 15.68 4.87
CA ASN A 48 -4.72 15.60 3.60
C ASN A 48 -4.08 16.56 2.57
N SER A 49 -3.68 16.02 1.41
CA SER A 49 -3.08 16.79 0.31
C SER A 49 -3.98 17.93 -0.19
N GLU A 50 -5.30 17.77 -0.12
CA GLU A 50 -6.26 18.79 -0.56
C GLU A 50 -6.34 19.95 0.43
N ALA A 51 -6.37 19.65 1.73
CA ALA A 51 -6.35 20.66 2.79
C ALA A 51 -5.01 21.43 2.87
N LEU A 52 -3.90 20.80 2.47
CA LEU A 52 -2.58 21.44 2.39
C LEU A 52 -2.50 22.48 1.26
N SER A 53 -3.24 22.25 0.17
CA SER A 53 -3.32 23.15 -0.99
C SER A 53 -4.14 24.41 -0.69
N GLU A 54 -5.24 24.26 0.05
CA GLU A 54 -6.12 25.37 0.44
C GLU A 54 -5.56 26.25 1.58
N ALA A 55 -4.59 25.75 2.35
CA ALA A 55 -3.95 26.52 3.41
C ALA A 55 -3.15 27.73 2.86
N SER A 56 -3.17 28.85 3.59
CA SER A 56 -2.32 30.00 3.24
C SER A 56 -0.83 29.72 3.52
N ALA A 57 0.07 30.45 2.87
CA ALA A 57 1.52 30.32 3.13
C ALA A 57 1.86 30.59 4.60
N ASP A 58 1.21 31.59 5.20
CA ASP A 58 1.34 31.98 6.60
C ASP A 58 0.94 30.86 7.56
N GLU A 59 -0.14 30.13 7.26
CA GLU A 59 -0.59 28.97 8.05
C GLU A 59 0.40 27.81 7.97
N ARG A 60 0.89 27.47 6.78
CA ARG A 60 1.88 26.40 6.59
C ARG A 60 3.20 26.69 7.29
N VAL A 61 3.70 27.92 7.18
CA VAL A 61 4.96 28.33 7.82
C VAL A 61 4.80 28.37 9.34
N THR A 62 3.68 28.89 9.84
CA THR A 62 3.40 28.88 11.29
C THR A 62 3.33 27.45 11.84
N ALA A 63 2.67 26.53 11.12
CA ALA A 63 2.61 25.12 11.48
C ALA A 63 4.02 24.50 11.52
N ALA A 64 4.80 24.64 10.45
CA ALA A 64 6.14 24.08 10.33
C ALA A 64 7.08 24.58 11.45
N VAL A 65 7.08 25.89 11.71
CA VAL A 65 7.89 26.51 12.76
C VAL A 65 7.47 26.03 14.15
N SER A 66 6.17 25.86 14.41
CA SER A 66 5.67 25.35 15.68
C SER A 66 6.07 23.90 15.94
N VAL A 67 6.01 23.03 14.92
CA VAL A 67 6.44 21.64 14.99
C VAL A 67 7.94 21.57 15.24
N PHE A 68 8.72 22.35 14.49
CA PHE A 68 10.17 22.42 14.66
C PHE A 68 10.56 22.88 16.07
N LEU A 69 9.90 23.90 16.61
CA LEU A 69 10.18 24.38 17.97
C LEU A 69 9.74 23.40 19.06
N ASN A 70 8.70 22.59 18.81
CA ASN A 70 8.34 21.48 19.70
C ASN A 70 9.39 20.36 19.66
N LEU A 71 9.92 20.01 18.49
CA LEU A 71 11.02 19.05 18.35
C LEU A 71 12.28 19.54 19.08
N LEU A 72 12.60 20.83 18.97
CA LEU A 72 13.71 21.45 19.69
C LEU A 72 13.52 21.50 21.21
N LYS A 73 12.29 21.58 21.71
CA LYS A 73 12.00 21.48 23.16
C LYS A 73 12.17 20.07 23.69
N GLN A 74 11.94 19.06 22.85
CA GLN A 74 12.11 17.65 23.22
C GLN A 74 13.58 17.21 23.17
N SER A 75 14.42 17.89 22.39
CA SER A 75 15.86 17.65 22.38
C SER A 75 16.54 18.32 23.59
N SER A 76 17.40 17.58 24.28
CA SER A 76 18.06 18.03 25.53
C SER A 76 19.26 18.97 25.29
N HIS A 77 19.57 19.27 24.03
CA HIS A 77 20.72 20.09 23.65
C HIS A 77 20.35 21.57 23.58
N LYS A 78 21.17 22.43 24.21
CA LYS A 78 21.05 23.89 24.03
C LYS A 78 21.42 24.24 22.59
N VAL A 79 20.42 24.63 21.82
CA VAL A 79 20.61 25.15 20.46
C VAL A 79 20.98 26.63 20.56
N GLU A 80 22.24 26.96 20.27
CA GLU A 80 22.73 28.35 20.26
C GLU A 80 22.30 29.10 18.99
N ARG A 81 22.07 28.38 17.88
CA ARG A 81 21.71 28.98 16.60
C ARG A 81 20.86 28.03 15.75
N LEU A 82 19.76 28.54 15.18
CA LEU A 82 19.02 27.84 14.14
C LEU A 82 19.76 28.01 12.81
N ASP A 83 20.51 26.99 12.42
CA ASP A 83 21.15 26.94 11.11
C ASP A 83 20.57 25.78 10.28
N LYS A 84 20.70 25.89 8.95
CA LYS A 84 20.19 24.90 7.97
C LYS A 84 20.65 23.47 8.30
N THR A 85 21.87 23.32 8.80
CA THR A 85 22.46 22.02 9.16
C THR A 85 21.65 21.29 10.23
N LEU A 86 21.14 21.98 11.25
CA LEU A 86 20.30 21.37 12.28
C LEU A 86 18.97 20.88 11.70
N LEU A 87 18.39 21.63 10.75
CA LEU A 87 17.17 21.21 10.08
C LEU A 87 17.43 19.95 9.23
N ASP A 88 18.52 19.93 8.46
CA ASP A 88 18.93 18.78 7.64
C ASP A 88 19.20 17.54 8.52
N GLU A 89 19.80 17.70 9.71
CA GLU A 89 19.99 16.61 10.68
C GLU A 89 18.67 16.03 11.19
N HIS A 90 17.70 16.89 11.51
CA HIS A 90 16.37 16.45 11.95
C HIS A 90 15.59 15.76 10.83
N ILE A 91 15.69 16.26 9.58
CA ILE A 91 15.12 15.60 8.40
C ILE A 91 15.74 14.22 8.22
N ALA A 92 17.08 14.11 8.26
CA ALA A 92 17.77 12.83 8.13
C ALA A 92 17.39 11.83 9.23
N SER A 93 17.19 12.31 10.47
CA SER A 93 16.71 11.48 11.58
C SER A 93 15.28 10.98 11.38
N LEU A 94 14.41 11.82 10.82
CA LEU A 94 13.04 11.44 10.48
C LEU A 94 13.01 10.44 9.32
N ASP A 95 13.78 10.70 8.26
CA ASP A 95 13.94 9.79 7.13
C ASP A 95 14.45 8.43 7.61
N ALA A 96 15.46 8.40 8.49
CA ALA A 96 15.95 7.15 9.07
C ALA A 96 14.88 6.41 9.93
N GLN A 97 13.98 7.13 10.59
CA GLN A 97 12.86 6.51 11.31
C GLN A 97 11.82 5.94 10.34
N ILE A 98 11.45 6.69 9.31
CA ILE A 98 10.50 6.26 8.28
C ILE A 98 11.06 5.06 7.52
N SER A 99 12.33 5.12 7.07
CA SER A 99 13.00 4.02 6.40
C SER A 99 13.03 2.76 7.24
N ARG A 100 13.36 2.84 8.54
CA ARG A 100 13.33 1.66 9.42
C ARG A 100 11.94 1.05 9.54
N GLN A 101 10.90 1.88 9.62
CA GLN A 101 9.53 1.39 9.70
C GLN A 101 9.09 0.75 8.38
N LEU A 102 9.42 1.39 7.26
CA LEU A 102 9.12 0.89 5.92
C LEU A 102 9.87 -0.41 5.66
N ASP A 103 11.15 -0.49 6.02
CA ASP A 103 11.96 -1.69 5.92
C ASP A 103 11.34 -2.83 6.72
N ALA A 104 10.86 -2.58 7.95
CA ALA A 104 10.19 -3.61 8.75
C ALA A 104 8.92 -4.14 8.07
N VAL A 105 8.15 -3.26 7.40
CA VAL A 105 6.94 -3.67 6.65
C VAL A 105 7.30 -4.42 5.37
N MET A 106 8.24 -3.91 4.58
CA MET A 106 8.62 -4.51 3.30
C MET A 106 9.38 -5.84 3.46
N HIS A 107 10.08 -6.04 4.58
CA HIS A 107 10.74 -7.29 4.91
C HIS A 107 9.85 -8.26 5.71
N HIS A 108 8.58 -7.91 5.93
CA HIS A 108 7.64 -8.84 6.56
C HIS A 108 7.38 -10.03 5.63
N PRO A 109 7.48 -11.29 6.10
CA PRO A 109 7.38 -12.47 5.24
C PRO A 109 6.05 -12.56 4.49
N ASP A 110 4.94 -12.14 5.10
CA ASP A 110 3.64 -12.12 4.43
C ASP A 110 3.58 -11.09 3.29
N PHE A 111 4.20 -9.91 3.49
CA PHE A 111 4.25 -8.89 2.45
C PHE A 111 5.12 -9.37 1.29
N GLN A 112 6.31 -9.91 1.58
CA GLN A 112 7.22 -10.43 0.57
C GLN A 112 6.61 -11.57 -0.24
N ARG A 113 5.83 -12.47 0.38
CA ARG A 113 5.13 -13.56 -0.31
C ARG A 113 4.11 -13.05 -1.32
N VAL A 114 3.32 -12.04 -0.94
CA VAL A 114 2.33 -11.43 -1.84
C VAL A 114 3.03 -10.61 -2.91
N GLU A 115 4.04 -9.82 -2.54
CA GLU A 115 4.83 -9.02 -3.48
C GLU A 115 5.55 -9.90 -4.50
N SER A 116 6.17 -11.00 -4.10
CA SER A 116 6.87 -11.92 -5.02
C SER A 116 5.92 -12.50 -6.05
N THR A 117 4.71 -12.89 -5.61
CA THR A 117 3.66 -13.42 -6.48
C THR A 117 3.26 -12.40 -7.54
N TRP A 118 2.92 -11.17 -7.12
CA TRP A 118 2.49 -10.11 -8.04
C TRP A 118 3.61 -9.59 -8.93
N ARG A 119 4.85 -9.52 -8.44
CA ARG A 119 6.01 -9.19 -9.26
C ARG A 119 6.30 -10.27 -10.30
N GLY A 120 6.13 -11.55 -9.95
CA GLY A 120 6.22 -12.67 -10.88
C GLY A 120 5.19 -12.56 -12.01
N VAL A 121 3.92 -12.33 -11.66
CA VAL A 121 2.84 -12.10 -12.63
C VAL A 121 3.13 -10.89 -13.52
N LYS A 122 3.56 -9.77 -12.92
CA LYS A 122 3.94 -8.56 -13.67
C LYS A 122 5.07 -8.84 -14.65
N SER A 123 6.09 -9.57 -14.23
CA SER A 123 7.21 -9.98 -15.08
C SER A 123 6.75 -10.83 -16.26
N LEU A 124 5.81 -11.76 -16.05
CA LEU A 124 5.24 -12.58 -17.12
C LEU A 124 4.48 -11.73 -18.13
N ILE A 125 3.64 -10.80 -17.65
CA ILE A 125 2.87 -9.88 -18.49
C ILE A 125 3.80 -8.98 -19.30
N ASP A 126 4.81 -8.39 -18.68
CA ASP A 126 5.72 -7.45 -19.35
C ASP A 126 6.58 -8.10 -20.43
N GLN A 127 6.82 -9.41 -20.32
CA GLN A 127 7.59 -10.18 -21.31
C GLN A 127 6.73 -10.80 -22.42
N THR A 128 5.40 -10.71 -22.32
CA THR A 128 4.47 -11.33 -23.27
C THR A 128 3.99 -10.31 -24.31
N ASP A 129 4.18 -10.62 -25.60
CA ASP A 129 3.59 -9.83 -26.69
C ASP A 129 2.13 -10.25 -26.96
N PHE A 130 1.18 -9.56 -26.33
CA PHE A 130 -0.25 -9.81 -26.50
C PHE A 130 -0.77 -9.55 -27.93
N ARG A 131 0.02 -8.94 -28.82
CA ARG A 131 -0.34 -8.80 -30.24
C ARG A 131 -0.26 -10.12 -31.01
N GLN A 132 0.44 -11.11 -30.46
CA GLN A 132 0.56 -12.45 -31.04
C GLN A 132 -0.58 -13.39 -30.63
N ASN A 133 -1.75 -12.85 -30.29
CA ASN A 133 -2.92 -13.61 -29.85
C ASN A 133 -2.64 -14.52 -28.64
N VAL A 134 -1.93 -13.99 -27.66
CA VAL A 134 -1.69 -14.66 -26.37
C VAL A 134 -2.67 -14.10 -25.35
N ARG A 135 -3.30 -14.99 -24.58
CA ARG A 135 -4.16 -14.65 -23.44
C ARG A 135 -3.60 -15.30 -22.18
N ILE A 136 -3.61 -14.56 -21.08
CA ILE A 136 -3.19 -15.04 -19.77
C ILE A 136 -4.39 -14.91 -18.85
N GLU A 137 -4.73 -16.00 -18.17
CA GLU A 137 -5.80 -16.04 -17.18
C GLU A 137 -5.20 -16.28 -15.80
N LEU A 138 -5.78 -15.61 -14.79
CA LEU A 138 -5.34 -15.70 -13.41
C LEU A 138 -6.44 -16.35 -12.57
N LEU A 139 -6.10 -17.46 -11.93
CA LEU A 139 -6.94 -18.13 -10.95
C LEU A 139 -6.31 -17.95 -9.57
N ASP A 140 -6.98 -17.19 -8.70
CA ASP A 140 -6.55 -17.02 -7.30
C ASP A 140 -7.06 -18.18 -6.46
N ILE A 141 -6.16 -19.06 -6.07
CA ILE A 141 -6.44 -20.21 -5.22
C ILE A 141 -5.20 -20.54 -4.38
N SER A 142 -5.39 -20.84 -3.10
CA SER A 142 -4.31 -21.31 -2.23
C SER A 142 -4.04 -22.79 -2.50
N LYS A 143 -2.80 -23.22 -2.27
CA LYS A 143 -2.41 -24.63 -2.42
C LYS A 143 -3.27 -25.56 -1.56
N ASP A 144 -3.59 -25.14 -0.34
CA ASP A 144 -4.41 -25.91 0.60
C ASP A 144 -5.86 -26.04 0.11
N HIS A 145 -6.45 -24.97 -0.43
CA HIS A 145 -7.80 -25.02 -1.00
C HIS A 145 -7.84 -25.89 -2.26
N LEU A 146 -6.79 -25.87 -3.08
CA LEU A 146 -6.71 -26.76 -4.24
C LEU A 146 -6.59 -28.24 -3.82
N ALA A 147 -5.81 -28.53 -2.79
CA ALA A 147 -5.74 -29.88 -2.23
C ALA A 147 -7.09 -30.33 -1.67
N GLN A 148 -7.76 -29.46 -0.90
CA GLN A 148 -9.08 -29.71 -0.33
C GLN A 148 -10.13 -29.97 -1.42
N ASP A 149 -10.14 -29.18 -2.50
CA ASP A 149 -11.06 -29.36 -3.64
C ASP A 149 -10.93 -30.76 -4.26
N PHE A 150 -9.70 -31.28 -4.40
CA PHE A 150 -9.49 -32.64 -4.88
C PHE A 150 -9.86 -33.73 -3.87
N GLU A 151 -9.83 -33.44 -2.57
CA GLU A 151 -10.25 -34.39 -1.52
C GLU A 151 -11.78 -34.44 -1.39
N ASP A 152 -12.44 -33.30 -1.55
CA ASP A 152 -13.90 -33.17 -1.48
C ASP A 152 -14.58 -33.73 -2.73
N ALA A 153 -13.92 -33.66 -3.89
CA ALA A 153 -14.44 -34.19 -5.14
C ALA A 153 -14.39 -35.73 -5.16
N PRO A 154 -15.53 -36.43 -5.35
CA PRO A 154 -15.55 -37.89 -5.45
C PRO A 154 -14.71 -38.43 -6.61
N GLU A 155 -14.64 -37.66 -7.70
CA GLU A 155 -13.88 -37.94 -8.90
C GLU A 155 -13.21 -36.66 -9.40
N ILE A 156 -12.05 -36.79 -10.05
CA ILE A 156 -11.28 -35.64 -10.54
C ILE A 156 -12.06 -34.82 -11.56
N ALA A 157 -12.92 -35.47 -12.37
CA ALA A 157 -13.78 -34.78 -13.33
C ALA A 157 -14.82 -33.84 -12.66
N GLN A 158 -15.01 -33.96 -11.35
CA GLN A 158 -15.92 -33.14 -10.55
C GLN A 158 -15.18 -32.08 -9.71
N SER A 159 -13.85 -32.01 -9.80
CA SER A 159 -13.04 -30.98 -9.13
C SER A 159 -13.22 -29.61 -9.79
N GLY A 160 -13.05 -28.55 -9.01
CA GLY A 160 -13.14 -27.17 -9.49
C GLY A 160 -12.09 -26.87 -10.57
N LEU A 161 -10.86 -27.38 -10.42
CA LEU A 161 -9.82 -27.19 -11.45
C LEU A 161 -10.23 -27.82 -12.78
N TYR A 162 -10.80 -29.04 -12.76
CA TYR A 162 -11.27 -29.70 -13.98
C TYR A 162 -12.40 -28.93 -14.66
N LEU A 163 -13.33 -28.39 -13.88
CA LEU A 163 -14.40 -27.54 -14.39
C LEU A 163 -13.83 -26.33 -15.16
N HIS A 164 -12.86 -25.62 -14.57
CA HIS A 164 -12.27 -24.43 -15.18
C HIS A 164 -11.42 -24.75 -16.41
N THR A 165 -10.58 -25.78 -16.37
CA THR A 165 -9.63 -26.02 -17.46
C THR A 165 -10.20 -26.90 -18.58
N TYR A 166 -11.00 -27.92 -18.23
CA TYR A 166 -11.53 -28.89 -19.19
C TYR A 166 -12.94 -28.52 -19.62
N THR A 167 -13.89 -28.44 -18.69
CA THR A 167 -15.31 -28.31 -19.06
C THR A 167 -15.63 -26.95 -19.67
N GLN A 168 -15.15 -25.86 -19.06
CA GLN A 168 -15.47 -24.50 -19.53
C GLN A 168 -14.72 -24.10 -20.81
N GLU A 169 -13.53 -24.62 -21.03
CA GLU A 169 -12.68 -24.21 -22.16
C GLU A 169 -12.52 -25.32 -23.21
N TYR A 170 -12.03 -26.50 -22.83
CA TYR A 170 -11.70 -27.58 -23.77
C TYR A 170 -12.93 -28.27 -24.37
N ASP A 171 -13.94 -28.58 -23.56
CA ASP A 171 -15.15 -29.33 -23.95
C ASP A 171 -16.34 -28.43 -24.34
N THR A 172 -16.13 -27.10 -24.29
CA THR A 172 -17.17 -26.12 -24.65
C THR A 172 -17.00 -25.68 -26.12
N PRO A 173 -18.06 -25.77 -26.96
CA PRO A 173 -18.00 -25.26 -28.32
C PRO A 173 -17.70 -23.76 -28.37
N GLY A 174 -16.58 -23.39 -28.99
CA GLY A 174 -16.13 -22.00 -29.07
C GLY A 174 -15.35 -21.50 -27.85
N GLY A 175 -15.00 -22.39 -26.91
CA GLY A 175 -14.05 -22.09 -25.82
C GLY A 175 -12.62 -21.88 -26.33
N GLU A 176 -11.75 -21.38 -25.46
CA GLU A 176 -10.33 -21.12 -25.73
C GLU A 176 -9.46 -22.07 -24.86
N PRO A 177 -9.09 -23.27 -25.37
CA PRO A 177 -8.37 -24.25 -24.58
C PRO A 177 -7.08 -23.70 -23.96
N ILE A 178 -6.88 -24.02 -22.68
CA ILE A 178 -5.70 -23.57 -21.94
C ILE A 178 -4.47 -24.35 -22.42
N ALA A 179 -3.49 -23.62 -22.93
CA ALA A 179 -2.27 -24.21 -23.51
C ALA A 179 -1.28 -24.72 -22.46
N ALA A 180 -1.21 -24.07 -21.30
CA ALA A 180 -0.37 -24.47 -20.18
C ALA A 180 -0.91 -23.88 -18.87
N ALA A 181 -0.77 -24.63 -17.77
CA ALA A 181 -1.01 -24.10 -16.44
C ALA A 181 0.32 -23.79 -15.76
N ILE A 182 0.40 -22.63 -15.10
CA ILE A 182 1.55 -22.22 -14.31
C ILE A 182 1.07 -22.00 -12.89
N SER A 183 1.64 -22.74 -11.94
CA SER A 183 1.36 -22.55 -10.52
C SER A 183 2.50 -21.80 -9.84
N ASN A 184 2.17 -20.90 -8.91
CA ASN A 184 3.13 -20.24 -8.04
C ASN A 184 3.21 -20.96 -6.68
N TYR A 185 3.31 -22.30 -6.72
CA TYR A 185 3.42 -23.13 -5.52
C TYR A 185 4.79 -23.76 -5.41
N GLU A 186 5.24 -23.93 -4.17
CA GLU A 186 6.41 -24.73 -3.86
C GLU A 186 5.95 -26.13 -3.46
N PHE A 187 6.49 -27.16 -4.10
CA PHE A 187 6.20 -28.57 -3.80
C PHE A 187 7.36 -29.24 -3.09
N ASP A 188 7.05 -30.02 -2.06
CA ASP A 188 7.98 -30.85 -1.32
C ASP A 188 7.77 -32.35 -1.64
N ARG A 189 8.51 -33.20 -0.92
CA ARG A 189 8.44 -34.68 -1.04
C ARG A 189 7.42 -35.30 -0.06
N GLY A 190 6.56 -34.50 0.53
CA GLY A 190 5.49 -34.90 1.42
C GLY A 190 4.40 -35.66 0.68
N SER A 191 3.66 -36.51 1.40
CA SER A 191 2.59 -37.31 0.81
C SER A 191 1.47 -36.44 0.22
N GLN A 192 1.16 -35.32 0.86
CA GLN A 192 0.12 -34.39 0.41
C GLN A 192 0.50 -33.73 -0.93
N ASP A 193 1.73 -33.25 -1.06
CA ASP A 193 2.23 -32.63 -2.29
C ASP A 193 2.33 -33.60 -3.45
N ILE A 194 2.78 -34.83 -3.18
CA ILE A 194 2.83 -35.89 -4.21
C ILE A 194 1.41 -36.28 -4.66
N ALA A 195 0.43 -36.30 -3.74
CA ALA A 195 -0.96 -36.56 -4.07
C ALA A 195 -1.56 -35.42 -4.90
N LEU A 196 -1.32 -34.17 -4.51
CA LEU A 196 -1.75 -32.98 -5.23
C LEU A 196 -1.17 -32.94 -6.65
N LEU A 197 0.13 -33.12 -6.82
CA LEU A 197 0.79 -33.20 -8.13
C LEU A 197 0.21 -34.31 -9.00
N ARG A 198 -0.12 -35.47 -8.41
CA ARG A 198 -0.76 -36.58 -9.14
C ARG A 198 -2.16 -36.20 -9.63
N ASN A 199 -2.94 -35.48 -8.83
CA ASN A 199 -4.28 -35.05 -9.22
C ASN A 199 -4.22 -33.96 -10.30
N ILE A 200 -3.35 -32.97 -10.14
CA ILE A 200 -3.07 -31.94 -11.16
C ILE A 200 -2.64 -32.60 -12.48
N SER A 201 -1.73 -33.57 -12.43
CA SER A 201 -1.26 -34.30 -13.61
C SER A 201 -2.38 -35.04 -14.35
N LYS A 202 -3.38 -35.57 -13.64
CA LYS A 202 -4.54 -36.22 -14.28
C LYS A 202 -5.47 -35.20 -14.96
N VAL A 203 -5.68 -34.03 -14.35
CA VAL A 203 -6.43 -32.92 -14.99
C VAL A 203 -5.71 -32.42 -16.24
N ALA A 204 -4.39 -32.17 -16.11
CA ALA A 204 -3.50 -31.79 -17.20
C ALA A 204 -3.55 -32.78 -18.38
N ALA A 205 -3.50 -34.08 -18.08
CA ALA A 205 -3.59 -35.12 -19.09
C ALA A 205 -4.95 -35.14 -19.80
N ALA A 206 -6.04 -34.88 -19.08
CA ALA A 206 -7.39 -34.83 -19.67
C ALA A 206 -7.59 -33.58 -20.56
N ALA A 207 -7.09 -32.42 -20.12
CA ALA A 207 -7.21 -31.15 -20.86
C ALA A 207 -6.12 -30.95 -21.93
N HIS A 208 -5.21 -31.92 -22.10
CA HIS A 208 -4.03 -31.80 -22.98
C HIS A 208 -3.18 -30.55 -22.71
N MET A 209 -3.08 -30.18 -21.43
CA MET A 209 -2.43 -28.96 -20.95
C MET A 209 -1.28 -29.36 -20.03
N PRO A 210 0.00 -29.13 -20.39
CA PRO A 210 1.11 -29.32 -19.46
C PRO A 210 0.93 -28.43 -18.20
N ALA A 211 1.23 -29.01 -17.05
CA ALA A 211 1.16 -28.39 -15.73
C ALA A 211 2.42 -28.72 -14.92
#